data_AF-A0AA39S5W7-F1
#
_entry.id   AF-A0AA39S5W7-F1
#
_cell.length_a   1.000
_cell.length_b   1.000
_cell.length_c   1.000
_cell.angle_alpha   90.00
_cell.angle_beta   90.00
_cell.angle_gamma   90.00
#
_symmetry.space_group_name_H-M   'P 1'
#
loop_
_entity.id
_entity.type
_entity.pdbx_description
1 polymer ?
#
loop_
_entity_poly.entity_id
_entity_poly.type
_entity_poly.pdbx_seq_one_letter_code
_entity_poly.pdbx_strand_id
1 'polypeptide(L)'
;MVKSFLLNITKHVRKFSKLSSRDESRLKELNCPVIPIIVKPPKVITWSKLGDGCFKLNVDSGSNGNPGHFGASGILRDARGHALAGFAHSYGVTTNSIVEVLALFDGLRMVQ
;
A
#
# COMPACT_ATOMS: atom_id res chain seq x y z
N MET A 1 29.75 23.56 0.68
CA MET A 1 29.01 22.85 1.75
C MET A 1 27.59 22.47 1.33
N VAL A 2 26.75 23.41 0.84
CA VAL A 2 25.38 23.11 0.40
C VAL A 2 25.33 22.26 -0.89
N LYS A 3 26.15 22.57 -1.91
CA LYS A 3 26.17 21.82 -3.18
C LYS A 3 26.55 20.34 -2.99
N SER A 4 27.55 20.05 -2.16
CA SER A 4 27.99 18.69 -1.83
C SER A 4 26.94 17.92 -1.01
N PHE A 5 26.21 18.60 -0.13
CA PHE A 5 25.09 18.03 0.62
C PHE A 5 23.91 17.68 -0.30
N LEU A 6 23.55 18.59 -1.21
CA LEU A 6 22.51 18.34 -2.22
C LEU A 6 22.88 17.21 -3.20
N LEU A 7 24.15 17.12 -3.61
CA LEU A 7 24.69 15.99 -4.39
C LEU A 7 24.62 14.66 -3.63
N ASN A 8 24.82 14.68 -2.31
CA ASN A 8 24.69 13.46 -1.50
C ASN A 8 23.22 13.04 -1.35
N ILE A 9 22.32 13.99 -1.14
CA ILE A 9 20.87 13.74 -1.09
C ILE A 9 20.36 13.23 -2.44
N THR A 10 20.76 13.82 -3.57
CA THR A 10 20.32 13.34 -4.91
C THR A 10 20.77 11.92 -5.22
N LYS A 11 21.87 11.43 -4.65
CA LYS A 11 22.26 10.01 -4.72
C LYS A 11 21.27 9.08 -3.98
N HIS A 12 20.58 9.59 -2.96
CA HIS A 12 19.65 8.83 -2.11
C HIS A 12 18.18 9.09 -2.46
N VAL A 13 17.89 10.22 -3.12
CA VAL A 13 16.56 10.59 -3.58
C VAL A 13 16.24 9.78 -4.82
N ARG A 14 15.65 8.60 -4.56
CA ARG A 14 15.09 7.74 -5.58
C ARG A 14 13.84 8.39 -6.17
N LYS A 15 13.92 8.71 -7.47
CA LYS A 15 12.81 8.62 -8.43
C LYS A 15 11.67 9.63 -8.24
N PHE A 16 11.67 10.69 -9.05
CA PHE A 16 10.49 11.56 -9.23
C PHE A 16 9.81 11.29 -10.57
N SER A 17 8.50 11.01 -10.56
CA SER A 17 7.72 10.67 -11.74
C SER A 17 7.42 11.86 -12.65
N LYS A 18 7.44 13.09 -12.14
CA LYS A 18 7.34 14.34 -12.90
C LYS A 18 8.14 15.43 -12.21
N LEU A 19 8.94 16.16 -12.97
CA LEU A 19 9.63 17.38 -12.53
C LEU A 19 8.93 18.58 -13.16
N SER A 20 8.78 19.67 -12.41
CA SER A 20 8.33 20.93 -13.00
C SER A 20 9.47 21.54 -13.84
N SER A 21 9.16 22.37 -14.84
CA SER A 21 10.18 23.05 -15.66
C SER A 21 11.16 23.87 -14.81
N ARG A 22 10.69 24.40 -13.67
CA ARG A 22 11.50 25.13 -12.69
C ARG A 22 12.49 24.21 -11.97
N ASP A 23 12.05 23.01 -11.59
CA ASP A 23 12.91 22.04 -10.90
C ASP A 23 13.96 21.46 -11.85
N GLU A 24 13.58 21.19 -13.10
CA GLU A 24 14.54 20.78 -14.14
C GLU A 24 15.63 21.82 -14.36
N SER A 25 15.26 23.10 -14.46
CA SER A 25 16.22 24.20 -14.64
C SER A 25 17.20 24.30 -13.46
N ARG A 26 16.71 24.15 -12.23
CA ARG A 26 17.55 24.15 -11.02
C ARG A 26 18.48 22.93 -10.95
N LEU A 27 17.98 21.74 -11.30
CA LEU A 27 18.81 20.53 -11.31
C LEU A 27 19.93 20.61 -12.36
N LYS A 28 19.64 21.20 -13.54
CA LYS A 28 20.65 21.48 -14.57
C LYS A 28 21.70 22.48 -14.06
N GLU A 29 21.29 23.58 -13.43
CA GLU A 29 22.19 24.57 -12.84
C GLU A 29 23.11 23.97 -11.78
N LEU A 30 22.59 23.02 -10.99
CA LEU A 30 23.35 22.30 -9.96
C LEU A 30 24.21 21.14 -10.51
N ASN A 31 24.16 20.89 -11.82
CA ASN A 31 24.80 19.75 -12.49
C ASN A 31 24.39 18.39 -11.89
N CYS A 32 23.11 18.27 -11.50
CA CYS A 32 22.54 17.04 -10.96
C CYS A 32 22.01 16.15 -12.11
N PRO A 33 22.37 14.85 -12.15
CA PRO A 33 21.89 13.95 -13.20
C PRO A 33 20.38 13.72 -13.08
N VAL A 34 19.63 14.01 -14.15
CA VAL A 34 18.19 13.72 -14.25
C VAL A 34 18.02 12.49 -15.12
N ILE A 35 17.60 11.37 -14.53
CA ILE A 35 17.32 10.13 -15.26
C ILE A 35 15.81 10.08 -15.55
N PRO A 36 15.37 10.00 -16.82
CA PRO A 36 13.96 9.88 -17.16
C PRO A 36 13.35 8.62 -16.54
N ILE A 37 12.20 8.74 -15.89
CA ILE A 37 11.46 7.58 -15.40
C ILE A 37 10.67 6.97 -16.56
N ILE A 38 10.97 5.73 -16.91
CA ILE A 38 10.07 4.90 -17.71
C ILE A 38 8.93 4.46 -16.77
N VAL A 39 7.83 5.22 -16.76
CA VAL A 39 6.64 4.87 -16.00
C VAL A 39 5.92 3.77 -16.77
N LYS A 40 5.80 2.58 -16.18
CA LYS A 40 4.90 1.55 -16.72
C LYS A 40 3.47 2.09 -16.64
N PRO A 41 2.65 1.97 -17.70
CA PRO A 41 1.26 2.40 -17.63
C PRO A 41 0.56 1.68 -16.48
N PRO A 42 -0.32 2.37 -15.73
CA PRO A 42 -1.05 1.75 -14.64
C PRO A 42 -1.92 0.61 -15.20
N LYS A 43 -1.89 -0.55 -14.55
CA LYS A 43 -2.85 -1.61 -14.83
C LYS A 43 -4.17 -1.24 -14.19
N VAL A 44 -5.20 -1.00 -14.99
CA VAL A 44 -6.56 -0.78 -14.48
C VAL A 44 -7.08 -2.11 -13.95
N ILE A 45 -7.47 -2.13 -12.67
CA ILE A 45 -8.11 -3.26 -12.02
C ILE A 45 -9.51 -2.81 -11.64
N THR A 46 -10.53 -3.59 -12.03
CA THR A 46 -11.92 -3.33 -11.69
C THR A 46 -12.48 -4.44 -10.84
N TRP A 47 -13.37 -4.08 -9.92
CA TRP A 47 -14.15 -5.04 -9.14
C TRP A 47 -15.44 -5.36 -9.89
N SER A 48 -15.73 -6.63 -10.12
CA SER A 48 -17.03 -7.09 -10.62
C SER A 48 -17.92 -7.54 -9.46
N LYS A 49 -19.24 -7.52 -9.69
CA LYS A 49 -20.18 -8.17 -8.78
C LYS A 49 -19.89 -9.68 -8.77
N LEU A 50 -19.89 -10.28 -7.59
CA LEU A 50 -19.74 -11.72 -7.44
C LEU A 50 -20.97 -12.45 -8.01
N GLY A 51 -20.74 -13.61 -8.62
CA GLY A 51 -21.81 -14.53 -9.03
C GLY A 51 -22.52 -15.14 -7.82
N ASP A 52 -23.68 -15.76 -8.06
CA ASP A 52 -24.41 -16.49 -7.03
C ASP A 52 -23.56 -17.66 -6.49
N GLY A 53 -23.61 -17.90 -5.18
CA GLY A 53 -22.80 -18.91 -4.49
C GLY A 53 -21.39 -18.45 -4.10
N CYS A 54 -21.00 -17.20 -4.37
CA CYS A 54 -19.74 -16.64 -3.91
C CYS A 54 -19.92 -15.73 -2.68
N PHE A 55 -18.91 -15.72 -1.81
CA PHE A 55 -18.82 -14.81 -0.68
C PHE A 55 -17.73 -13.75 -0.90
N LYS A 56 -17.94 -12.57 -0.33
CA LYS A 56 -16.95 -11.48 -0.28
C LYS A 56 -16.37 -11.38 1.11
N LEU A 57 -15.06 -11.57 1.23
CA LEU A 57 -14.32 -11.32 2.46
C LEU A 57 -13.60 -9.98 2.34
N ASN A 58 -14.03 -9.00 3.13
CA ASN A 58 -13.32 -7.72 3.28
C ASN A 58 -12.54 -7.74 4.59
N VAL A 59 -11.29 -7.30 4.54
CA VAL A 59 -10.39 -7.27 5.71
C VAL A 59 -9.78 -5.89 5.80
N ASP A 60 -9.64 -5.39 7.02
CA ASP A 60 -8.98 -4.12 7.33
C ASP A 60 -8.07 -4.28 8.55
N SER A 61 -6.92 -3.61 8.53
CA SER A 61 -5.95 -3.67 9.61
C SER A 61 -5.54 -2.29 10.09
N GLY A 62 -5.39 -2.17 11.41
CA GLY A 62 -5.02 -0.93 12.09
C GLY A 62 -3.71 -1.10 12.86
N SER A 63 -2.91 -0.04 12.92
CA SER A 63 -1.59 -0.05 13.52
C SER A 63 -1.28 1.19 14.33
N ASN A 64 -0.41 1.04 15.33
CA ASN A 64 0.27 2.13 15.99
C ASN A 64 1.80 2.01 15.81
N GLY A 65 2.28 2.14 14.57
CA GLY A 65 3.70 2.06 14.20
C GLY A 65 4.03 0.87 13.29
N ASN A 66 5.26 0.81 12.76
CA ASN A 66 5.74 -0.32 11.94
C ASN A 66 7.24 -0.58 12.20
N PRO A 67 7.61 -1.51 13.11
CA PRO A 67 6.72 -2.38 13.89
C PRO A 67 5.99 -1.63 15.02
N GLY A 68 4.83 -2.13 15.42
CA GLY A 68 3.97 -1.51 16.44
C GLY A 68 2.84 -2.45 16.85
N HIS A 69 1.94 -2.02 17.72
CA HIS A 69 0.74 -2.81 18.03
C HIS A 69 -0.21 -2.79 16.84
N PHE A 70 -0.60 -3.97 16.36
CA PHE A 70 -1.60 -4.10 15.30
C PHE A 70 -2.81 -4.91 15.75
N GLY A 71 -3.95 -4.55 15.18
CA GLY A 71 -5.14 -5.38 15.14
C GLY A 71 -5.67 -5.45 13.72
N ALA A 72 -6.48 -6.45 13.43
CA ALA A 72 -7.23 -6.49 12.20
C ALA A 72 -8.66 -6.96 12.45
N SER A 73 -9.50 -6.67 11.47
CA SER A 73 -10.90 -7.05 11.47
C SER A 73 -11.34 -7.38 10.05
N GLY A 74 -12.47 -8.05 9.93
CA GLY A 74 -13.04 -8.31 8.62
C GLY A 74 -14.49 -8.71 8.69
N ILE A 75 -15.11 -8.74 7.53
CA ILE A 75 -16.51 -9.06 7.35
C ILE A 75 -16.69 -9.93 6.10
N LEU A 76 -17.42 -11.03 6.29
CA LEU A 76 -17.87 -11.92 5.23
C LEU A 76 -19.26 -11.47 4.78
N ARG A 77 -19.47 -11.36 3.47
CA ARG A 77 -20.74 -10.95 2.88
C ARG A 77 -21.20 -11.89 1.78
N ASP A 78 -22.51 -12.03 1.61
CA ASP A 78 -23.10 -12.74 0.47
C ASP A 78 -23.03 -11.89 -0.82
N ALA A 79 -23.47 -12.48 -1.94
CA ALA A 79 -23.53 -11.81 -3.25
C ALA A 79 -24.54 -10.63 -3.29
N ARG A 80 -25.44 -10.53 -2.32
CA ARG A 80 -26.40 -9.41 -2.14
C ARG A 80 -25.82 -8.30 -1.26
N GLY A 81 -24.70 -8.53 -0.62
CA GLY A 81 -24.01 -7.59 0.26
C GLY A 81 -24.38 -7.70 1.74
N HIS A 82 -25.22 -8.68 2.12
CA HIS A 82 -25.57 -8.94 3.51
C HIS A 82 -24.35 -9.46 4.26
N ALA A 83 -24.14 -8.95 5.48
CA ALA A 83 -23.12 -9.46 6.37
C ALA A 83 -23.53 -10.84 6.90
N LEU A 84 -22.66 -11.82 6.73
CA LEU A 84 -22.85 -13.18 7.22
C LEU A 84 -22.11 -13.41 8.53
N ALA A 85 -20.88 -12.91 8.62
CA ALA A 85 -20.04 -13.02 9.80
C ALA A 85 -18.98 -11.91 9.82
N GLY A 86 -18.38 -11.65 10.97
CA GLY A 86 -17.25 -10.74 11.11
C GLY A 86 -16.30 -11.18 12.21
N PHE A 87 -15.08 -10.68 12.16
CA PHE A 87 -14.04 -10.95 13.16
C PHE A 87 -13.28 -9.68 13.51
N ALA A 88 -12.66 -9.69 14.70
CA ALA A 88 -11.66 -8.74 15.13
C ALA A 88 -10.61 -9.49 15.94
N HIS A 89 -9.33 -9.28 15.62
CA HIS A 89 -8.21 -9.96 16.25
C HIS A 89 -7.07 -8.98 16.54
N SER A 90 -6.44 -9.11 17.70
CA SER A 90 -5.23 -8.36 18.05
C SER A 90 -4.00 -9.23 17.89
N TYR A 91 -3.03 -8.79 17.09
CA TYR A 91 -1.83 -9.57 16.75
C TYR A 91 -0.60 -9.14 17.55
N GLY A 92 -0.77 -8.28 18.56
CA GLY A 92 0.34 -7.75 19.34
C GLY A 92 1.28 -6.90 18.50
N VAL A 93 2.58 -6.95 18.80
CA VAL A 93 3.61 -6.18 18.10
C VAL A 93 4.05 -6.91 16.83
N THR A 94 3.75 -6.33 15.67
CA THR A 94 4.10 -6.92 14.36
C THR A 94 4.34 -5.82 13.31
N THR A 95 4.49 -6.20 12.05
CA THR A 95 4.57 -5.28 10.91
C THR A 95 3.27 -5.28 10.10
N ASN A 96 3.06 -4.23 9.32
CA ASN A 96 1.86 -4.07 8.49
C ASN A 96 1.64 -5.25 7.53
N SER A 97 2.69 -5.68 6.83
CA SER A 97 2.59 -6.78 5.85
C SER A 97 2.24 -8.11 6.51
N ILE A 98 2.75 -8.39 7.71
CA ILE A 98 2.42 -9.63 8.42
C ILE A 98 0.96 -9.61 8.85
N VAL A 99 0.47 -8.49 9.38
CA VAL A 99 -0.90 -8.43 9.90
C VAL A 99 -1.93 -8.54 8.78
N GLU A 100 -1.69 -7.92 7.62
CA GLU A 100 -2.61 -8.01 6.48
C GLU A 100 -2.79 -9.46 6.01
N VAL A 101 -1.70 -10.23 5.99
CA VAL A 101 -1.73 -11.66 5.62
C VAL A 101 -2.45 -12.49 6.68
N LEU A 102 -2.17 -12.25 7.96
CA LEU A 102 -2.85 -12.96 9.05
C LEU A 102 -4.34 -12.68 9.09
N ALA A 103 -4.73 -11.43 8.86
CA ALA A 103 -6.13 -11.03 8.82
C ALA A 103 -6.87 -11.69 7.64
N LEU A 104 -6.22 -11.81 6.47
CA LEU A 104 -6.76 -12.59 5.36
C LEU A 104 -6.92 -14.07 5.72
N PHE A 105 -5.92 -14.65 6.39
CA PHE A 105 -5.97 -16.05 6.84
C PHE A 105 -7.12 -16.30 7.82
N ASP A 106 -7.29 -15.44 8.83
CA ASP A 106 -8.39 -15.54 9.79
C ASP A 106 -9.75 -15.45 9.10
N GLY A 107 -9.91 -14.51 8.16
CA GLY A 107 -11.14 -14.40 7.39
C GLY A 107 -11.42 -15.63 6.51
N LEU A 108 -10.40 -16.27 5.94
CA LEU A 108 -10.58 -17.51 5.15
C LEU A 108 -11.01 -18.69 6.03
N ARG A 109 -10.51 -18.77 7.27
CA ARG A 109 -10.93 -19.81 8.23
C ARG A 109 -12.39 -19.72 8.64
N MET A 110 -13.03 -18.56 8.48
CA MET A 110 -14.46 -18.40 8.76
C MET A 110 -15.37 -18.99 7.67
N VAL A 111 -14.81 -19.30 6.49
CA VAL A 111 -15.57 -19.81 5.33
C VAL A 111 -15.51 -21.35 5.24
N GLN A 112 -14.76 -22.01 6.14
CA GLN A 112 -14.62 -23.48 6.19
C GLN A 112 -15.70 -24.16 7.04
#